data_AF-A0A812E091-F1
#
_entry.id   AF-A0A812E091-F1
#
_cell.length_a   1.000
_cell.length_b   1.000
_cell.length_c   1.000
_cell.angle_alpha   90.00
_cell.angle_beta   90.00
_cell.angle_gamma   90.00
#
_symmetry.space_group_name_H-M   'P 1'
#
loop_
_entity.id
_entity.type
_entity.pdbx_description
1 polymer ?
#
loop_
_entity_poly.entity_id
_entity_poly.type
_entity_poly.pdbx_seq_one_letter_code
_entity_poly.pdbx_strand_id
1 'polypeptide(L)'
;MTMALHNLFFREHNRIADALSAAHPNWTDEILFQEARRIVVAEIQHITYGEYLPKVLGDDYMELYSLKPLQNGTAQYSRNVNPNTRNGFAAAGVFHSHSGIRSTVTIGNIEYPLSSIFFNPDVFYEGSEAPTAIFQGLLNDLSQMIDRSV
;
A
#
# COMPACT_ATOMS: atom_id res chain seq x y z
N MET A 1 -9.40 -8.11 1.17
CA MET A 1 -8.22 -7.35 1.64
C MET A 1 -7.72 -6.32 0.62
N THR A 2 -7.51 -6.69 -0.65
CA THR A 2 -7.07 -5.76 -1.72
C THR A 2 -8.05 -4.62 -2.02
N MET A 3 -9.36 -4.84 -1.91
CA MET A 3 -10.36 -3.79 -2.16
C MET A 3 -10.34 -2.66 -1.12
N ALA A 4 -9.96 -2.93 0.14
CA ALA A 4 -9.88 -1.89 1.18
C ALA A 4 -8.81 -0.85 0.83
N LEU A 5 -7.60 -1.32 0.50
CA LEU A 5 -6.49 -0.45 0.09
C LEU A 5 -6.79 0.29 -1.20
N HIS A 6 -7.44 -0.37 -2.17
CA HIS A 6 -7.87 0.29 -3.39
C HIS A 6 -8.85 1.43 -3.11
N ASN A 7 -9.85 1.20 -2.26
CA ASN A 7 -10.81 2.23 -1.86
C ASN A 7 -10.13 3.41 -1.14
N LEU A 8 -9.17 3.12 -0.25
CA LEU A 8 -8.40 4.14 0.46
C LEU A 8 -7.68 5.09 -0.51
N PHE A 9 -6.86 4.54 -1.42
CA PHE A 9 -6.10 5.36 -2.37
C PHE A 9 -6.99 6.03 -3.42
N PHE A 10 -8.15 5.44 -3.76
CA PHE A 10 -9.14 6.10 -4.60
C PHE A 10 -9.74 7.33 -3.92
N ARG A 11 -10.10 7.23 -2.64
CA ARG A 11 -10.60 8.38 -1.85
C ARG A 11 -9.53 9.44 -1.70
N GLU A 12 -8.28 9.04 -1.48
CA GLU A 12 -7.16 9.97 -1.36
C GLU A 12 -6.88 10.71 -2.67
N HIS A 13 -6.93 10.02 -3.80
CA HIS A 13 -6.83 10.65 -5.12
C HIS A 13 -7.87 11.75 -5.30
N ASN A 14 -9.14 11.46 -4.99
CA ASN A 14 -10.22 12.45 -5.12
C ASN A 14 -10.03 13.61 -4.14
N ARG A 15 -9.63 13.34 -2.89
CA ARG A 15 -9.33 14.37 -1.89
C ARG A 15 -8.24 15.33 -2.38
N ILE A 16 -7.19 14.80 -3.00
CA ILE A 16 -6.10 15.59 -3.59
C ILE A 16 -6.59 16.36 -4.81
N ALA A 17 -7.34 15.72 -5.71
CA ALA A 17 -7.89 16.39 -6.90
C ALA A 17 -8.81 17.57 -6.54
N ASP A 18 -9.67 17.40 -5.53
CA ASP A 18 -10.54 18.47 -5.02
C ASP A 18 -9.71 19.64 -4.45
N ALA A 19 -8.67 19.34 -3.68
CA ALA A 19 -7.77 20.35 -3.14
C ALA A 19 -6.99 21.09 -4.24
N LEU A 20 -6.51 20.38 -5.27
CA LEU A 20 -5.83 20.97 -6.43
C LEU A 20 -6.78 21.83 -7.26
N SER A 21 -8.02 21.40 -7.45
CA SER A 21 -9.06 22.15 -8.19
C SER A 21 -9.37 23.47 -7.50
N ALA A 22 -9.49 23.46 -6.16
CA ALA A 22 -9.69 24.68 -5.38
C ALA A 22 -8.48 25.64 -5.45
N ALA A 23 -7.24 25.10 -5.45
CA ALA A 23 -6.02 25.90 -5.54
C ALA A 23 -5.71 26.40 -6.96
N HIS A 24 -6.14 25.66 -7.98
CA HIS A 24 -5.86 25.93 -9.39
C HIS A 24 -7.15 25.88 -10.25
N PRO A 25 -8.04 26.89 -10.15
CA PRO A 25 -9.35 26.87 -10.82
C PRO A 25 -9.33 26.79 -12.35
N ASN A 26 -8.18 27.08 -12.98
CA ASN A 26 -8.00 27.06 -14.42
C ASN A 26 -7.43 25.73 -14.95
N TRP A 27 -7.10 24.77 -14.07
CA TRP A 27 -6.62 23.46 -14.51
C TRP A 27 -7.75 22.64 -15.11
N THR A 28 -7.43 21.88 -16.16
CA THR A 28 -8.35 20.92 -16.75
C THR A 28 -8.43 19.65 -15.89
N ASP A 29 -9.50 18.88 -16.08
CA ASP A 29 -9.68 17.57 -15.44
C ASP A 29 -8.48 16.64 -15.63
N GLU A 30 -7.92 16.58 -16.85
CA GLU A 30 -6.73 15.77 -17.14
C GLU A 30 -5.51 16.20 -16.31
N ILE A 31 -5.27 17.51 -16.15
CA ILE A 31 -4.15 18.00 -15.33
C ILE A 31 -4.38 17.62 -13.87
N LEU A 32 -5.60 17.82 -13.35
CA LEU A 32 -5.95 17.45 -11.98
C LEU A 32 -5.74 15.95 -11.74
N PHE A 33 -6.21 15.11 -12.65
CA PHE A 33 -6.04 13.66 -12.57
C PHE A 33 -4.56 13.25 -12.56
N GLN A 34 -3.75 13.76 -13.49
CA GLN A 34 -2.33 13.39 -13.56
C GLN A 34 -1.56 13.89 -12.35
N GLU A 35 -1.81 15.11 -11.87
CA GLU A 35 -1.12 15.63 -10.67
C GLU A 35 -1.55 14.92 -9.39
N ALA A 36 -2.84 14.64 -9.21
CA ALA A 36 -3.31 13.84 -8.08
C ALA A 36 -2.71 12.42 -8.11
N ARG A 37 -2.64 11.79 -9.30
CA ARG A 37 -1.96 10.50 -9.47
C ARG A 37 -0.48 10.57 -9.12
N ARG A 38 0.23 11.62 -9.54
CA ARG A 38 1.66 11.81 -9.23
C ARG A 38 1.89 11.92 -7.72
N ILE A 39 1.03 12.65 -7.01
CA ILE A 39 1.11 12.79 -5.54
C ILE A 39 0.85 11.46 -4.86
N VAL A 40 -0.23 10.74 -5.20
CA VAL A 40 -0.52 9.41 -4.63
C VAL A 40 0.62 8.41 -4.86
N VAL A 41 1.24 8.43 -6.05
CA VAL A 41 2.43 7.60 -6.32
C VAL A 41 3.60 7.97 -5.39
N ALA A 42 3.82 9.26 -5.15
CA ALA A 42 4.86 9.72 -4.22
C ALA A 42 4.56 9.30 -2.77
N GLU A 43 3.30 9.37 -2.33
CA GLU A 43 2.87 8.89 -1.01
C GLU A 43 3.13 7.40 -0.84
N ILE A 44 2.70 6.58 -1.81
CA ILE A 44 2.92 5.13 -1.79
C ILE A 44 4.42 4.83 -1.73
N GLN A 45 5.25 5.52 -2.52
CA GLN A 45 6.70 5.35 -2.50
C GLN A 45 7.29 5.74 -1.14
N HIS A 46 6.87 6.88 -0.57
CA HIS A 46 7.37 7.35 0.71
C HIS A 46 7.02 6.36 1.85
N ILE A 47 5.78 5.91 1.92
CA ILE A 47 5.34 4.88 2.89
C ILE A 47 6.12 3.57 2.67
N THR A 48 6.29 3.16 1.41
CA THR A 48 7.02 1.92 1.08
C THR A 48 8.46 1.95 1.58
N TYR A 49 9.21 3.01 1.24
CA TYR A 49 10.63 3.11 1.58
C TYR A 49 10.89 3.61 3.00
N GLY A 50 10.00 4.41 3.57
CA GLY A 50 10.12 5.00 4.90
C GLY A 50 9.58 4.11 6.03
N GLU A 51 8.56 3.30 5.77
CA GLU A 51 7.83 2.59 6.83
C GLU A 51 7.77 1.08 6.63
N TYR A 52 7.58 0.61 5.38
CA TYR A 52 7.41 -0.82 5.09
C TYR A 52 8.76 -1.54 4.94
N LEU A 53 9.60 -1.09 4.01
CA LEU A 53 10.89 -1.74 3.72
C LEU A 53 11.84 -1.84 4.92
N PRO A 54 11.96 -0.83 5.81
CA PRO A 54 12.79 -0.98 7.02
C PRO A 54 12.36 -2.16 7.90
N LYS A 55 11.05 -2.44 8.00
CA LYS A 55 10.51 -3.55 8.80
C LYS A 55 10.76 -4.92 8.13
N VAL A 56 10.82 -4.93 6.79
CA VAL A 56 10.98 -6.16 5.99
C VAL A 56 12.46 -6.53 5.80
N LEU A 57 13.28 -5.55 5.43
CA LEU A 57 14.69 -5.75 5.09
C LEU A 57 15.61 -5.52 6.29
N GLY A 58 15.22 -4.68 7.25
CA GLY A 58 16.09 -4.24 8.34
C GLY A 58 16.96 -3.04 7.97
N ASP A 59 17.42 -2.29 8.98
CA ASP A 59 18.17 -1.05 8.80
C ASP A 59 19.50 -1.24 8.05
N ASP A 60 20.18 -2.36 8.25
CA ASP A 60 21.47 -2.67 7.60
C ASP A 60 21.35 -2.65 6.07
N TYR A 61 20.31 -3.29 5.52
CA TYR A 61 20.07 -3.32 4.08
C TYR A 61 19.53 -1.99 3.55
N MET A 62 18.75 -1.27 4.37
CA MET A 62 18.29 0.08 4.01
C MET A 62 19.46 1.05 3.84
N GLU A 63 20.48 0.95 4.68
CA GLU A 63 21.71 1.75 4.60
C GLU A 63 22.60 1.28 3.44
N LEU A 64 22.88 -0.03 3.35
CA LEU A 64 23.74 -0.61 2.31
C LEU A 64 23.32 -0.21 0.89
N TYR A 65 22.01 -0.16 0.63
CA TYR A 65 21.46 0.18 -0.68
C TYR A 65 20.93 1.62 -0.78
N SER A 66 21.14 2.45 0.26
CA SER A 66 20.71 3.85 0.27
C SER A 66 19.22 4.04 -0.07
N LEU A 67 18.36 3.21 0.54
CA LEU A 67 16.94 3.12 0.21
C LEU A 67 16.07 4.08 1.05
N LYS A 68 16.63 4.76 2.05
CA LYS A 68 15.89 5.70 2.90
C LYS A 68 15.45 6.92 2.09
N PRO A 69 14.17 7.35 2.17
CA PRO A 69 13.72 8.58 1.53
C PRO A 69 14.56 9.78 1.97
N LEU A 70 14.80 10.72 1.05
CA LEU A 70 15.45 11.98 1.40
C LEU A 70 14.55 12.78 2.35
N GLN A 71 15.13 13.35 3.40
CA GLN A 71 14.40 14.26 4.29
C GLN A 71 14.04 15.57 3.58
N ASN A 72 14.89 16.02 2.66
CA ASN A 72 14.71 17.24 1.88
C ASN A 72 15.28 17.06 0.47
N GLY A 73 14.71 17.78 -0.50
CA GLY A 73 15.15 17.78 -1.89
C GLY A 73 14.47 16.71 -2.74
N THR A 74 14.97 16.52 -3.96
CA THR A 74 14.44 15.57 -4.93
C THR A 74 15.34 14.35 -5.07
N ALA A 75 14.75 13.16 -5.08
CA ALA A 75 15.49 11.94 -5.37
C ALA A 75 16.09 12.02 -6.78
N GLN A 76 17.32 11.53 -6.95
CA GLN A 76 17.97 11.52 -8.26
C GLN A 76 17.29 10.49 -9.17
N TYR A 77 16.44 10.96 -10.08
CA TYR A 77 15.88 10.14 -11.13
C TYR A 77 16.92 9.90 -12.23
N SER A 78 17.16 8.63 -12.56
CA SER A 78 17.97 8.24 -13.72
C SER A 78 17.13 7.50 -14.74
N ARG A 79 16.99 8.07 -15.93
CA ARG A 79 16.24 7.47 -17.06
C ARG A 79 16.83 6.14 -17.52
N ASN A 80 18.12 5.90 -17.24
CA ASN A 80 18.84 4.70 -17.69
C ASN A 80 18.65 3.50 -16.76
N VAL A 81 17.95 3.68 -15.63
CA VAL A 81 17.61 2.58 -14.73
C VAL A 81 16.47 1.78 -15.35
N ASN A 82 16.67 0.46 -15.50
CA ASN A 82 15.61 -0.44 -15.92
C ASN A 82 14.60 -0.62 -14.76
N PRO A 83 13.34 -0.17 -14.90
CA PRO A 83 12.34 -0.27 -13.85
C PRO A 83 11.71 -1.67 -13.75
N ASN A 84 12.12 -2.63 -14.59
CA ASN A 84 11.53 -3.97 -14.59
C ASN A 84 11.86 -4.74 -13.31
N THR A 85 10.85 -5.42 -12.79
CA THR A 85 11.00 -6.36 -11.68
C THR A 85 11.94 -7.50 -12.07
N ARG A 86 12.98 -7.71 -11.27
CA ARG A 86 13.89 -8.86 -11.45
C ARG A 86 13.18 -10.16 -11.05
N ASN A 87 13.40 -11.24 -11.80
CA ASN A 87 12.78 -12.55 -11.53
C ASN A 87 13.00 -13.05 -10.10
N GLY A 88 14.19 -12.84 -9.52
CA GLY A 88 14.48 -13.22 -8.14
C GLY A 88 13.60 -12.51 -7.11
N PHE A 89 13.28 -11.23 -7.34
CA PHE A 89 12.34 -10.50 -6.50
C PHE A 89 10.91 -11.03 -6.68
N ALA A 90 10.49 -11.31 -7.91
CA ALA A 90 9.17 -11.87 -8.20
C ALA A 90 8.95 -13.23 -7.52
N ALA A 91 9.98 -14.10 -7.48
CA ALA A 91 9.92 -15.37 -6.77
C ALA A 91 9.88 -15.15 -5.24
N ALA A 92 10.84 -14.41 -4.68
CA ALA A 92 10.95 -14.25 -3.23
C ALA A 92 9.78 -13.47 -2.60
N GLY A 93 9.30 -12.41 -3.27
CA GLY A 93 8.23 -11.54 -2.75
C GLY A 93 6.88 -12.27 -2.61
N VAL A 94 6.59 -13.21 -3.51
CA VAL A 94 5.37 -14.04 -3.45
C VAL A 94 5.38 -14.92 -2.19
N PHE A 95 6.49 -15.60 -1.90
CA PHE A 95 6.57 -16.47 -0.72
C PHE A 95 6.59 -15.70 0.61
N HIS A 96 7.27 -14.55 0.64
CA HIS A 96 7.24 -13.64 1.80
C HIS A 96 5.81 -13.21 2.14
N SER A 97 5.01 -12.87 1.12
CA SER A 97 3.65 -12.37 1.32
C SER A 97 2.66 -13.45 1.71
N HIS A 98 2.76 -14.67 1.14
CA HIS A 98 1.81 -15.75 1.42
C HIS A 98 2.01 -16.41 2.78
N SER A 99 3.24 -16.52 3.27
CA SER A 99 3.52 -17.06 4.61
C SER A 99 3.03 -16.16 5.76
N GLY A 100 2.82 -14.87 5.49
CA GLY A 100 2.24 -13.93 6.46
C GLY A 100 0.71 -14.00 6.59
N ILE A 101 0.02 -14.74 5.71
CA ILE A 101 -1.46 -14.77 5.64
C ILE A 101 -2.02 -15.67 6.75
N ARG A 102 -2.99 -15.14 7.50
CA ARG A 102 -3.73 -15.88 8.53
C ARG A 102 -4.87 -16.72 7.93
N SER A 103 -5.25 -17.78 8.64
CA SER A 103 -6.46 -18.58 8.32
C SER A 103 -7.76 -17.88 8.68
N THR A 104 -7.70 -16.81 9.46
CA THR A 104 -8.83 -15.98 9.90
C THR A 104 -8.49 -14.49 9.78
N VAL A 105 -9.52 -13.66 9.69
CA VAL A 105 -9.40 -12.19 9.61
C VAL A 105 -10.48 -11.57 10.50
N THR A 106 -10.09 -10.63 11.36
CA THR A 106 -11.01 -9.83 12.16
C THR A 106 -11.57 -8.69 11.31
N ILE A 107 -12.89 -8.49 11.33
CA ILE A 107 -13.56 -7.33 10.72
C ILE A 107 -14.47 -6.72 11.79
N GLY A 108 -14.15 -5.50 12.22
CA GLY A 108 -14.77 -4.90 13.39
C GLY A 108 -14.45 -5.73 14.64
N ASN A 109 -15.47 -6.34 15.24
CA ASN A 109 -15.33 -7.19 16.44
C ASN A 109 -15.59 -8.68 16.15
N ILE A 110 -15.69 -9.08 14.89
CA ILE A 110 -16.04 -10.46 14.49
C ILE A 110 -14.87 -11.07 13.72
N GLU A 111 -14.47 -12.27 14.11
CA GLU A 111 -13.45 -13.05 13.40
C GLU A 111 -14.10 -13.96 12.36
N TYR A 112 -13.65 -13.86 11.11
CA TYR A 112 -14.13 -14.65 9.98
C TYR A 112 -13.04 -15.61 9.50
N PRO A 113 -13.37 -16.86 9.12
CA PRO A 113 -12.46 -17.69 8.35
C PRO A 113 -12.07 -17.00 7.04
N LEU A 114 -10.79 -17.01 6.69
CA LEU A 114 -10.34 -16.42 5.41
C LEU A 114 -11.07 -17.06 4.23
N SER A 115 -11.33 -18.37 4.29
CA SER A 115 -12.05 -19.11 3.26
C SER A 115 -13.48 -18.62 3.00
N SER A 116 -14.15 -18.00 3.99
CA SER A 116 -15.51 -17.49 3.80
C SER A 116 -15.56 -16.07 3.23
N ILE A 117 -14.46 -15.33 3.33
CA ILE A 117 -14.35 -13.94 2.84
C ILE A 117 -13.50 -13.83 1.57
N PHE A 118 -12.72 -14.85 1.24
CA PHE A 118 -11.90 -14.88 0.04
C PHE A 118 -12.80 -14.87 -1.20
N PHE A 119 -12.61 -13.88 -2.07
CA PHE A 119 -13.50 -13.56 -3.20
C PHE A 119 -14.94 -13.20 -2.87
N ASN A 120 -15.25 -12.88 -1.61
CA ASN A 120 -16.56 -12.35 -1.24
C ASN A 120 -16.53 -10.81 -1.19
N PRO A 121 -17.18 -10.10 -2.14
CA PRO A 121 -17.24 -8.64 -2.11
C PRO A 121 -18.26 -8.09 -1.10
N ASP A 122 -19.24 -8.89 -0.66
CA ASP A 122 -20.37 -8.43 0.16
C ASP A 122 -19.91 -7.87 1.52
N VAL A 123 -18.82 -8.41 2.06
CA VAL A 123 -18.20 -7.95 3.30
C VAL A 123 -17.75 -6.49 3.26
N PHE A 124 -17.61 -5.89 2.08
CA PHE A 124 -17.29 -4.47 1.91
C PHE A 124 -18.53 -3.56 1.82
N TYR A 125 -19.71 -4.13 1.65
CA TYR A 125 -20.98 -3.42 1.51
C TYR A 125 -21.91 -3.60 2.72
N GLU A 126 -21.59 -4.53 3.62
CA GLU A 126 -22.30 -4.72 4.90
C GLU A 126 -22.04 -3.55 5.86
N GLY A 127 -22.80 -2.47 5.69
CA GLY A 127 -22.75 -1.27 6.54
C GLY A 127 -21.78 -0.20 6.02
N SER A 128 -22.09 1.07 6.30
CA SER A 128 -21.35 2.23 5.77
C SER A 128 -19.90 2.34 6.25
N GLU A 129 -19.50 1.58 7.28
CA GLU A 129 -18.16 1.61 7.85
C GLU A 129 -17.32 0.36 7.56
N ALA A 130 -17.80 -0.55 6.69
CA ALA A 130 -17.13 -1.81 6.41
C ALA A 130 -15.62 -1.67 6.03
N PRO A 131 -15.19 -0.73 5.17
CA PRO A 131 -13.76 -0.53 4.90
C PRO A 131 -12.95 -0.15 6.15
N THR A 132 -13.52 0.70 7.02
CA THR A 132 -12.88 1.12 8.27
C THR A 132 -12.73 -0.05 9.23
N ALA A 133 -13.78 -0.86 9.38
CA ALA A 133 -13.77 -2.05 10.22
C ALA A 133 -12.73 -3.09 9.76
N ILE A 134 -12.52 -3.21 8.44
CA ILE A 134 -11.45 -4.05 7.87
C ILE A 134 -10.07 -3.49 8.24
N PHE A 135 -9.84 -2.17 8.10
CA PHE A 135 -8.56 -1.57 8.48
C PHE A 135 -8.28 -1.70 9.98
N GLN A 136 -9.29 -1.52 10.84
CA GLN A 136 -9.15 -1.73 12.28
C GLN A 136 -8.73 -3.18 12.60
N GLY A 137 -9.34 -4.17 11.93
CA GLY A 137 -8.93 -5.55 12.03
C GLY A 137 -7.47 -5.76 11.62
N LEU A 138 -7.06 -5.22 10.46
CA LEU A 138 -5.69 -5.34 9.96
C LEU A 138 -4.63 -4.65 10.84
N LEU A 139 -5.00 -3.60 11.58
CA LEU A 139 -4.09 -2.92 12.51
C LEU A 139 -3.91 -3.70 13.82
N ASN A 140 -4.90 -4.50 14.21
CA ASN A 140 -4.88 -5.26 15.46
C ASN A 140 -4.39 -6.70 15.26
N ASP A 141 -4.70 -7.31 14.11
CA ASP A 141 -4.32 -8.68 13.78
C ASP A 141 -2.87 -8.73 13.29
N LEU A 142 -1.96 -9.24 14.13
CA LEU A 142 -0.57 -9.47 13.74
C LEU A 142 -0.49 -10.50 12.60
N SER A 143 0.34 -10.23 11.59
CA SER A 143 0.63 -11.21 10.52
C SER A 143 1.25 -12.49 11.10
N GLN A 144 1.12 -13.61 10.38
CA GLN A 144 1.87 -14.81 10.72
C GLN A 144 3.38 -14.56 10.60
N MET A 145 4.16 -15.38 11.34
CA MET A 145 5.61 -15.35 11.20
C MET A 145 5.97 -15.85 9.81
N ILE A 146 6.67 -14.98 9.07
CA ILE A 146 7.17 -15.31 7.74
C ILE A 146 8.29 -16.33 7.89
N ASP A 147 8.20 -17.40 7.09
CA ASP A 147 9.24 -18.43 7.06
C ASP A 147 10.56 -17.81 6.57
N ARG A 148 11.62 -17.99 7.38
CA ARG A 148 12.98 -17.50 7.10
C ARG A 148 13.91 -18.61 6.62
N SER A 149 13.43 -19.84 6.53
CA SER A 149 14.20 -20.98 6.05
C SER A 149 13.97 -21.17 4.54
N VAL A 150 15.03 -20.91 3.78
CA VAL A 150 15.17 -21.31 2.37
C VAL A 150 16.40 -22.19 2.27
#